data_AF-A0A3A5AT66-F1
#
_entry.id   AF-A0A3A5AT66-F1
#
_cell.length_a   1.000
_cell.length_b   1.000
_cell.length_c   1.000
_cell.angle_alpha   90.00
_cell.angle_beta   90.00
_cell.angle_gamma   90.00
#
_symmetry.space_group_name_H-M   'P 1'
#
loop_
_entity.id
_entity.type
_entity.pdbx_description
1 polymer ?
#
loop_
_entity_poly.entity_id
_entity_poly.type
_entity_poly.pdbx_seq_one_letter_code
_entity_poly.pdbx_strand_id
1 'polypeptide(L)'
;MKKCVVAVAAGCCILFFIITGGFFTATSAKEAESSLDAFTIENKGYKSERKGPVDFSHRKHAMDYRVSCWDCHHEYKDGKNIYSPWEQTQQCSECHDPVKSKDKIPSLQKAFHMNCRDCHLKMAEQKKKTGPYRKCFGCHKEEAAKKK
;
A
#
# COMPACT_ATOMS: atom_id res chain seq x y z
N MET A 1 54.66 45.35 3.49
CA MET A 1 55.91 44.66 3.88
C MET A 1 55.91 44.45 5.38
N LYS A 2 55.90 43.18 5.83
CA LYS A 2 56.50 42.66 7.06
C LYS A 2 56.05 41.19 7.17
N LYS A 3 56.97 40.30 6.79
CA LYS A 3 56.83 38.85 6.88
C LYS A 3 57.06 38.47 8.34
N CYS A 4 56.13 37.78 8.99
CA CYS A 4 56.42 37.07 10.24
C CYS A 4 56.50 35.59 9.90
N VAL A 5 57.73 35.11 9.84
CA VAL A 5 58.07 33.69 9.84
C VAL A 5 58.02 33.23 11.29
N VAL A 6 57.16 32.26 11.61
CA VAL A 6 57.22 31.53 12.88
C VAL A 6 57.49 30.08 12.56
N ALA A 7 58.51 29.57 13.25
CA ALA A 7 59.20 28.33 13.03
C ALA A 7 58.31 27.09 13.14
N VAL A 8 58.63 26.10 12.29
CA VAL A 8 58.21 24.72 12.40
C VAL A 8 58.89 24.12 13.65
N ALA A 9 58.09 23.78 14.66
CA ALA A 9 58.50 22.86 15.71
C ALA A 9 57.82 21.52 15.43
N ALA A 10 58.58 20.62 14.81
CA ALA A 10 58.24 19.20 14.72
C ALA A 10 58.30 18.59 16.12
N GLY A 11 57.18 18.03 16.59
CA GLY A 11 57.11 17.49 17.94
C GLY A 11 55.84 16.68 18.18
N CYS A 12 55.85 15.44 17.69
CA CYS A 12 55.23 14.30 18.38
C CYS A 12 53.78 14.46 18.86
N CYS A 13 52.82 14.45 17.92
CA CYS A 13 51.44 14.01 18.17
C CYS A 13 50.89 13.36 16.90
N ILE A 14 51.56 12.30 16.43
CA ILE A 14 50.98 11.36 15.48
C ILE A 14 50.14 10.41 16.33
N LEU A 15 48.85 10.69 16.46
CA LEU A 15 47.74 9.77 16.78
C LEU A 15 46.47 10.63 16.97
N PHE A 16 45.37 10.24 16.31
CA PHE A 16 44.00 10.79 16.41
C PHE A 16 43.53 11.88 15.44
N PHE A 17 43.60 11.65 14.13
CA PHE A 17 42.52 12.09 13.22
C PHE A 17 42.29 11.05 12.12
N ILE A 18 41.87 9.87 12.56
CA ILE A 18 41.29 8.82 11.73
C ILE A 18 39.76 8.97 11.86
N ILE A 19 39.09 9.13 10.71
CA ILE A 19 37.66 8.84 10.47
C ILE A 19 36.66 9.81 11.13
N THR A 20 36.35 10.92 10.45
CA THR A 20 34.97 11.42 10.40
C THR A 20 34.31 10.89 9.14
N GLY A 21 34.12 9.57 9.13
CA GLY A 21 33.24 8.90 8.18
C GLY A 21 31.82 9.41 8.39
N GLY A 22 31.39 10.35 7.57
CA GLY A 22 29.98 10.62 7.33
C GLY A 22 29.37 9.42 6.63
N PHE A 23 29.09 8.36 7.40
CA PHE A 23 28.25 7.25 6.98
C PHE A 23 26.84 7.80 6.79
N PHE A 24 26.54 8.24 5.57
CA PHE A 24 25.17 8.48 5.14
C PHE A 24 24.52 7.10 4.97
N THR A 25 23.91 6.58 6.04
CA THR A 25 23.24 5.28 6.02
C THR A 25 21.99 5.39 5.12
N ALA A 26 22.11 4.91 3.90
CA ALA A 26 21.05 4.82 2.89
C ALA A 26 20.01 3.73 3.24
N THR A 27 19.42 3.79 4.44
CA THR A 27 18.49 2.76 4.93
C THR A 27 17.03 3.02 4.54
N SER A 28 16.69 4.21 4.03
CA SER A 28 15.28 4.61 3.82
C SER A 28 14.59 3.98 2.61
N ALA A 29 15.33 3.46 1.62
CA ALA A 29 14.72 2.93 0.39
C ALA A 29 14.09 1.54 0.56
N LYS A 30 14.47 0.78 1.60
CA LYS A 30 14.11 -0.64 1.72
C LYS A 30 12.79 -0.89 2.44
N GLU A 31 12.38 0.00 3.36
CA GLU A 31 11.12 -0.14 4.11
C GLU A 31 9.90 0.31 3.29
N ALA A 32 10.07 1.27 2.38
CA ALA A 32 9.02 1.67 1.44
C ALA A 32 8.70 0.59 0.38
N GLU A 33 9.62 -0.35 0.15
CA GLU A 33 9.46 -1.42 -0.85
C GLU A 33 8.50 -2.54 -0.39
N SER A 34 8.49 -2.91 0.91
CA SER A 34 7.74 -4.08 1.37
C SER A 34 6.25 -3.83 1.62
N SER A 35 5.81 -2.57 1.67
CA SER A 35 4.42 -2.22 1.98
C SER A 35 3.47 -2.31 0.78
N LEU A 36 4.02 -2.50 -0.44
CA LEU A 36 3.24 -2.51 -1.68
C LEU A 36 3.12 -3.90 -2.32
N ASP A 37 3.60 -4.96 -1.70
CA ASP A 37 3.69 -6.27 -2.34
C ASP A 37 2.33 -6.96 -2.58
N ALA A 38 2.37 -8.16 -3.18
CA ALA A 38 1.19 -8.99 -3.34
C ALA A 38 0.79 -9.60 -1.99
N PHE A 39 -0.50 -9.53 -1.66
CA PHE A 39 -1.05 -10.09 -0.43
C PHE A 39 -2.44 -10.66 -0.66
N THR A 40 -2.93 -11.42 0.32
CA THR A 40 -4.24 -12.05 0.27
C THR A 40 -5.24 -11.24 1.09
N ILE A 41 -6.34 -10.82 0.46
CA ILE A 41 -7.48 -10.17 1.10
C ILE A 41 -8.36 -11.26 1.69
N GLU A 42 -8.31 -11.40 3.01
CA GLU A 42 -9.14 -12.29 3.81
C GLU A 42 -9.74 -11.49 4.98
N ASN A 43 -11.07 -11.57 5.15
CA ASN A 43 -11.78 -10.88 6.21
C ASN A 43 -12.77 -11.84 6.87
N LYS A 44 -13.04 -11.61 8.16
CA LYS A 44 -13.97 -12.41 8.97
C LYS A 44 -15.28 -11.64 9.22
N GLY A 45 -16.25 -12.33 9.79
CA GLY A 45 -17.51 -11.71 10.23
C GLY A 45 -18.58 -11.57 9.14
N TYR A 46 -18.35 -12.13 7.94
CA TYR A 46 -19.40 -12.26 6.93
C TYR A 46 -20.52 -13.17 7.42
N LYS A 47 -21.76 -12.90 6.97
CA LYS A 47 -22.91 -13.77 7.27
C LYS A 47 -22.74 -15.19 6.74
N SER A 48 -21.97 -15.38 5.66
CA SER A 48 -21.69 -16.68 5.07
C SER A 48 -20.38 -16.66 4.29
N GLU A 49 -19.50 -17.63 4.56
CA GLU A 49 -18.19 -17.79 3.92
C GLU A 49 -18.30 -18.58 2.60
N ARG A 50 -19.07 -18.04 1.64
CA ARG A 50 -19.35 -18.74 0.37
C ARG A 50 -18.22 -18.66 -0.65
N LYS A 51 -17.25 -17.77 -0.43
CA LYS A 51 -16.16 -17.48 -1.36
C LYS A 51 -14.86 -17.38 -0.59
N GLY A 52 -13.80 -17.93 -1.18
CA GLY A 52 -12.46 -17.87 -0.64
C GLY A 52 -11.85 -16.47 -0.75
N PRO A 53 -10.65 -16.31 -0.19
CA PRO A 53 -9.95 -15.05 -0.21
C PRO A 53 -9.50 -14.68 -1.62
N VAL A 54 -9.10 -13.42 -1.78
CA VAL A 54 -8.71 -12.83 -3.06
C VAL A 54 -7.26 -12.40 -2.98
N ASP A 55 -6.42 -12.92 -3.87
CA ASP A 55 -5.05 -12.39 -3.99
C ASP A 55 -5.08 -11.06 -4.71
N PHE A 56 -4.37 -10.09 -4.16
CA PHE A 56 -4.27 -8.74 -4.66
C PHE A 56 -2.81 -8.34 -4.81
N SER A 57 -2.50 -7.63 -5.90
CA SER A 57 -1.15 -7.13 -6.17
C SER A 57 -1.14 -5.60 -6.10
N HIS A 58 -0.89 -5.06 -4.91
CA HIS A 58 -1.01 -3.63 -4.67
C HIS A 58 -0.05 -2.81 -5.54
N ARG A 59 1.23 -3.20 -5.60
CA ARG A 59 2.27 -2.57 -6.42
C ARG A 59 1.89 -2.52 -7.90
N LYS A 60 1.29 -3.59 -8.44
CA LYS A 60 0.84 -3.58 -9.84
C LYS A 60 -0.22 -2.52 -10.07
N HIS A 61 -1.19 -2.39 -9.16
CA HIS A 61 -2.23 -1.38 -9.30
C HIS A 61 -1.66 0.03 -9.15
N ALA A 62 -0.87 0.28 -8.10
CA ALA A 62 -0.36 1.60 -7.78
C ALA A 62 0.75 2.07 -8.73
N MET A 63 1.72 1.21 -9.05
CA MET A 63 2.93 1.58 -9.79
C MET A 63 2.83 1.24 -11.28
N ASP A 64 2.48 -0.01 -11.63
CA ASP A 64 2.50 -0.45 -13.02
C ASP A 64 1.29 0.12 -13.80
N TYR A 65 0.10 0.04 -13.19
CA TYR A 65 -1.15 0.51 -13.77
C TYR A 65 -1.46 1.97 -13.42
N ARG A 66 -0.68 2.57 -12.51
CA ARG A 66 -0.80 3.97 -12.07
C ARG A 66 -2.19 4.35 -11.60
N VAL A 67 -2.87 3.44 -10.91
CA VAL A 67 -4.14 3.70 -10.23
C VAL A 67 -3.86 4.62 -9.05
N SER A 68 -4.66 5.67 -8.88
CA SER A 68 -4.47 6.65 -7.82
C SER A 68 -4.71 5.99 -6.46
N CYS A 69 -3.94 6.38 -5.44
CA CYS A 69 -4.18 5.92 -4.06
C CYS A 69 -5.62 6.23 -3.62
N TRP A 70 -6.15 7.39 -4.04
CA TRP A 70 -7.51 7.86 -3.74
C TRP A 70 -8.63 7.10 -4.46
N ASP A 71 -8.31 6.33 -5.50
CA ASP A 71 -9.32 5.52 -6.20
C ASP A 71 -9.78 4.35 -5.31
N CYS A 72 -8.90 3.84 -4.44
CA CYS A 72 -9.18 2.75 -3.52
C CYS A 72 -9.29 3.23 -2.07
N HIS A 73 -8.28 3.96 -1.60
CA HIS A 73 -8.20 4.42 -0.24
C HIS A 73 -8.95 5.74 -0.10
N HIS A 74 -9.93 5.73 0.78
CA HIS A 74 -10.72 6.89 1.06
C HIS A 74 -11.03 6.94 2.55
N GLU A 75 -11.20 8.16 3.03
CA GLU A 75 -11.71 8.46 4.35
C GLU A 75 -12.62 9.66 4.19
N TYR A 76 -13.90 9.51 4.48
CA TYR A 76 -14.86 10.57 4.28
C TYR A 76 -15.21 11.26 5.60
N LYS A 77 -14.98 12.57 5.64
CA LYS A 77 -15.45 13.44 6.71
C LYS A 77 -16.24 14.59 6.11
N ASP A 78 -17.47 14.78 6.59
CA ASP A 78 -18.40 15.80 6.09
C ASP A 78 -18.57 15.79 4.56
N GLY A 79 -18.58 14.59 3.97
CA GLY A 79 -18.74 14.37 2.53
C GLY A 79 -17.49 14.63 1.69
N LYS A 80 -16.35 14.99 2.29
CA LYS A 80 -15.08 15.19 1.61
C LYS A 80 -14.15 14.02 1.87
N ASN A 81 -13.47 13.54 0.82
CA ASN A 81 -12.40 12.57 1.00
C ASN A 81 -11.17 13.29 1.57
N ILE A 82 -10.80 12.93 2.79
CA ILE A 82 -9.67 13.49 3.54
C ILE A 82 -8.47 12.54 3.58
N TYR A 83 -8.54 11.41 2.89
CA TYR A 83 -7.47 10.42 2.87
C TYR A 83 -6.13 11.02 2.41
N SER A 84 -5.05 10.62 3.07
CA SER A 84 -3.67 10.95 2.72
C SER A 84 -2.83 9.67 2.61
N PRO A 85 -2.13 9.44 1.49
CA PRO A 85 -1.27 8.27 1.32
C PRO A 85 -0.01 8.29 2.18
N TRP A 86 0.27 9.41 2.84
CA TRP A 86 1.43 9.61 3.72
C TRP A 86 1.12 9.30 5.19
N GLU A 87 -0.16 9.04 5.50
CA GLU A 87 -0.63 8.71 6.83
C GLU A 87 -0.93 7.22 6.95
N GLN A 88 -1.18 6.75 8.17
CA GLN A 88 -1.58 5.37 8.39
C GLN A 88 -2.91 5.09 7.69
N THR A 89 -2.90 4.11 6.78
CA THR A 89 -4.10 3.66 6.08
C THR A 89 -4.84 2.63 6.93
N GLN A 90 -6.12 2.88 7.21
CA GLN A 90 -7.00 1.94 7.92
C GLN A 90 -7.47 0.79 7.03
N GLN A 91 -7.84 -0.34 7.63
CA GLN A 91 -8.45 -1.43 6.89
C GLN A 91 -9.88 -1.08 6.49
N CYS A 92 -10.33 -1.62 5.35
CA CYS A 92 -11.70 -1.41 4.85
C CYS A 92 -12.76 -1.80 5.90
N SER A 93 -12.49 -2.89 6.65
CA SER A 93 -13.36 -3.45 7.68
C SER A 93 -13.54 -2.57 8.92
N GLU A 94 -12.69 -1.57 9.12
CA GLU A 94 -12.84 -0.62 10.25
C GLU A 94 -14.12 0.23 10.10
N CYS A 95 -14.51 0.53 8.85
CA CYS A 95 -15.70 1.32 8.55
C CYS A 95 -16.78 0.52 7.81
N HIS A 96 -16.40 -0.40 6.93
CA HIS A 96 -17.34 -1.21 6.15
C HIS A 96 -17.66 -2.51 6.89
N ASP A 97 -18.89 -2.61 7.39
CA ASP A 97 -19.37 -3.78 8.12
C ASP A 97 -19.56 -5.00 7.18
N PRO A 98 -19.08 -6.20 7.56
CA PRO A 98 -19.14 -7.39 6.70
C PRO A 98 -20.56 -7.99 6.55
N VAL A 99 -21.52 -7.58 7.39
CA VAL A 99 -22.88 -8.09 7.42
C VAL A 99 -23.87 -7.12 6.78
N LYS A 100 -23.80 -5.83 7.11
CA LYS A 100 -24.81 -4.85 6.72
C LYS A 100 -24.20 -3.56 6.15
N SER A 101 -24.92 -2.93 5.24
CA SER A 101 -24.65 -1.55 4.86
C SER A 101 -25.27 -0.63 5.92
N LYS A 102 -24.63 0.51 6.20
CA LYS A 102 -25.12 1.51 7.15
C LYS A 102 -25.07 2.88 6.50
N ASP A 103 -26.21 3.58 6.47
CA ASP A 103 -26.33 4.90 5.85
C ASP A 103 -25.77 4.92 4.41
N LYS A 104 -24.74 5.75 4.15
CA LYS A 104 -24.04 5.84 2.85
C LYS A 104 -22.83 4.91 2.75
N ILE A 105 -22.58 4.08 3.77
CA ILE A 105 -21.45 3.16 3.83
C ILE A 105 -21.94 1.76 3.40
N PRO A 106 -21.52 1.26 2.22
CA PRO A 106 -21.87 -0.09 1.78
C PRO A 106 -21.22 -1.14 2.70
N SER A 107 -21.80 -2.34 2.74
CA SER A 107 -21.14 -3.48 3.42
C SER A 107 -19.79 -3.79 2.80
N LEU A 108 -18.90 -4.44 3.56
CA LEU A 108 -17.53 -4.74 3.13
C LEU A 108 -17.46 -5.46 1.79
N GLN A 109 -18.29 -6.49 1.61
CA GLN A 109 -18.37 -7.23 0.34
C GLN A 109 -18.78 -6.31 -0.82
N LYS A 110 -19.77 -5.45 -0.59
CA LYS A 110 -20.26 -4.52 -1.62
C LYS A 110 -19.21 -3.46 -1.93
N ALA A 111 -18.49 -2.95 -0.92
CA ALA A 111 -17.40 -2.01 -1.08
C ALA A 111 -16.29 -2.58 -1.98
N PHE A 112 -15.82 -3.82 -1.70
CA PHE A 112 -14.84 -4.49 -2.55
C PHE A 112 -15.34 -4.68 -3.99
N HIS A 113 -16.58 -5.13 -4.18
CA HIS A 113 -17.12 -5.29 -5.53
C HIS A 113 -17.26 -3.97 -6.27
N MET A 114 -17.72 -2.91 -5.61
CA MET A 114 -17.83 -1.59 -6.22
C MET A 114 -16.46 -1.02 -6.60
N ASN A 115 -15.43 -1.28 -5.80
CA ASN A 115 -14.09 -0.77 -6.07
C ASN A 115 -13.37 -1.61 -7.15
N CYS A 116 -13.30 -2.93 -6.95
CA CYS A 116 -12.49 -3.81 -7.79
C CYS A 116 -13.22 -4.21 -9.09
N ARG A 117 -14.42 -4.80 -8.97
CA ARG A 117 -15.15 -5.35 -10.12
C ARG A 117 -15.62 -4.25 -11.05
N ASP A 118 -16.16 -3.15 -10.52
CA ASP A 118 -16.73 -2.10 -11.36
C ASP A 118 -15.64 -1.29 -12.08
N CYS A 119 -14.48 -1.07 -11.45
CA CYS A 119 -13.32 -0.51 -12.15
C CYS A 119 -12.91 -1.43 -13.32
N HIS A 120 -12.79 -2.74 -13.07
CA HIS A 120 -12.43 -3.68 -14.11
C HIS A 120 -13.46 -3.75 -15.25
N LEU A 121 -14.76 -3.67 -14.93
CA LEU A 121 -15.85 -3.61 -15.90
C LEU A 121 -15.74 -2.35 -16.77
N LYS A 122 -15.57 -1.17 -16.17
CA LYS A 122 -15.41 0.11 -16.89
C LYS A 122 -14.22 0.07 -17.85
N MET A 123 -13.11 -0.54 -17.41
CA MET A 123 -11.93 -0.75 -18.27
C MET A 123 -12.23 -1.69 -19.44
N ALA A 124 -13.02 -2.75 -19.22
CA ALA A 124 -13.47 -3.66 -20.28
C ALA A 124 -14.35 -2.94 -21.31
N GLU A 125 -15.28 -2.10 -20.85
CA GLU A 125 -16.17 -1.30 -21.70
C GLU A 125 -15.37 -0.32 -22.58
N GLN A 126 -14.27 0.22 -22.04
CA GLN A 126 -13.30 1.02 -22.77
C GLN A 126 -12.36 0.20 -23.67
N LYS A 127 -12.57 -1.12 -23.78
CA LYS A 127 -11.73 -2.05 -24.55
C LYS A 127 -10.26 -2.07 -24.10
N LYS A 128 -9.98 -1.72 -22.84
CA LYS A 128 -8.65 -1.79 -22.25
C LYS A 128 -8.41 -3.16 -21.63
N LYS A 129 -7.13 -3.56 -21.54
CA LYS A 129 -6.73 -4.73 -20.75
C LYS A 129 -7.15 -4.51 -19.31
N THR A 130 -7.80 -5.51 -18.71
CA THR A 130 -8.37 -5.40 -17.37
C THR A 130 -8.37 -6.74 -16.65
N GLY A 131 -8.54 -6.70 -15.34
CA GLY A 131 -8.69 -7.89 -14.52
C GLY A 131 -10.08 -8.54 -14.63
N PRO A 132 -10.30 -9.62 -13.86
CA PRO A 132 -11.58 -10.31 -13.80
C PRO A 132 -12.71 -9.40 -13.28
N TYR A 133 -13.88 -9.48 -13.94
CA TYR A 133 -15.08 -8.72 -13.52
C TYR A 133 -16.42 -9.48 -13.69
N ARG A 134 -16.46 -10.55 -14.51
CA ARG A 134 -17.71 -11.29 -14.78
C ARG A 134 -17.93 -12.51 -13.89
N LYS A 135 -16.89 -13.34 -13.72
CA LYS A 135 -16.98 -14.62 -13.00
C LYS A 135 -16.46 -14.44 -11.59
N CYS A 136 -17.20 -14.95 -10.58
CA CYS A 136 -16.79 -14.88 -9.18
C CYS A 136 -15.40 -15.50 -8.95
N PHE A 137 -15.14 -16.64 -9.60
CA PHE A 137 -13.87 -17.36 -9.51
C PHE A 137 -12.73 -16.76 -10.32
N GLY A 138 -12.97 -15.62 -10.97
CA GLY A 138 -11.89 -14.82 -11.52
C GLY A 138 -11.07 -14.12 -10.43
N CYS A 139 -11.71 -13.73 -9.32
CA CYS A 139 -11.04 -13.11 -8.18
C CYS A 139 -10.95 -14.06 -6.98
N HIS A 140 -12.07 -14.69 -6.62
CA HIS A 140 -12.14 -15.60 -5.48
C HIS A 140 -11.60 -16.95 -5.88
N LYS A 141 -10.50 -17.40 -5.29
CA LYS A 141 -10.11 -18.79 -5.48
C LYS A 141 -11.21 -19.69 -4.93
N GLU A 142 -11.47 -20.81 -5.61
CA GLU A 142 -12.19 -21.89 -4.95
C GLU A 142 -11.35 -22.26 -3.73
N GLU A 143 -11.91 -22.09 -2.53
CA GLU A 143 -11.39 -22.80 -1.37
C GLU A 143 -11.30 -24.26 -1.83
N ALA A 144 -10.09 -24.83 -1.86
CA ALA A 144 -9.96 -26.27 -1.92
C ALA A 144 -10.82 -26.75 -0.75
N ALA A 145 -11.99 -27.32 -1.06
CA ALA A 145 -13.04 -27.55 -0.08
C ALA A 145 -12.38 -28.08 1.18
N LYS A 146 -12.42 -27.31 2.27
CA LYS A 146 -11.97 -27.81 3.57
C LYS A 146 -12.85 -29.03 3.80
N LYS A 147 -12.32 -30.21 3.46
CA LYS A 147 -12.95 -31.49 3.71
C LYS A 147 -13.18 -31.48 5.21
N LYS A 148 -14.45 -31.34 5.59
CA LYS A 148 -14.89 -31.68 6.93
C LYS A 148 -14.64 -33.17 7.15
#